data_AF-A0A9R1UQ88-F1
#
_entry.id   AF-A0A9R1UQ88-F1
#
_cell.length_a   1.000
_cell.length_b   1.000
_cell.length_c   1.000
_cell.angle_alpha   90.00
_cell.angle_beta   90.00
_cell.angle_gamma   90.00
#
_symmetry.space_group_name_H-M   'P 1'
#
loop_
_entity.id
_entity.type
_entity.pdbx_description
1 polymer ?
#
loop_
_entity_poly.entity_id
_entity_poly.type
_entity_poly.pdbx_seq_one_letter_code
_entity_poly.pdbx_strand_id
1 'polypeptide(L)'
;MFVWFIVVLILFTGYDAFLTSQLTVEQFESATKGGLVGFHGGDFMKGVTVNNMHFENWKHSPYYSYQDYAHALSEDGDADAIVDEIPYIKMFLSRYSGDYGLVSSQPITSGFAFIFQKGSPLVEDVSREIARIRLDGTLGSLENKWYENRMSLPSRNSTIPHAVTLDKFGGLFIISAVTSTLTFMVSLSYLIGTRFHQFQQMLAQFR
;
A
#
# COMPACT_ATOMS: atom_id res chain seq x y z
N MET A 1 -10.50 32.99 20.85
CA MET A 1 -9.26 32.64 20.11
C MET A 1 -8.99 31.14 20.14
N PHE A 2 -8.81 30.50 21.30
CA PHE A 2 -8.51 29.06 21.39
C PHE A 2 -9.58 28.12 20.80
N VAL A 3 -10.86 28.41 21.02
CA VAL A 3 -11.98 27.60 20.48
C VAL A 3 -11.96 27.53 18.95
N TRP A 4 -11.58 28.61 18.28
CA TRP A 4 -11.50 28.65 16.82
C TRP A 4 -10.34 27.79 16.28
N PHE A 5 -9.19 27.80 16.95
CA PHE A 5 -8.08 26.90 16.60
C PHE A 5 -8.47 25.42 16.73
N ILE A 6 -9.26 25.06 17.75
CA ILE A 6 -9.75 23.69 17.91
C ILE A 6 -10.64 23.29 16.71
N VAL A 7 -11.54 24.17 16.26
CA VAL A 7 -12.41 23.90 15.11
C VAL A 7 -11.60 23.72 13.82
N VAL A 8 -10.61 24.57 13.57
CA VAL A 8 -9.73 24.47 12.40
C VAL A 8 -8.91 23.17 12.46
N LEU A 9 -8.43 22.78 13.64
CA LEU A 9 -7.66 21.55 13.82
C LEU A 9 -8.53 20.31 13.52
N ILE A 10 -9.79 20.29 13.96
CA ILE A 10 -10.74 19.20 13.72
C ILE A 10 -11.08 19.08 12.23
N LEU A 11 -11.22 20.20 11.52
CA LEU A 11 -11.46 20.19 10.07
C LEU A 11 -10.25 19.66 9.29
N PHE A 12 -9.04 20.06 9.69
CA PHE A 12 -7.81 19.61 9.04
C PHE A 12 -7.59 18.11 9.25
N THR A 13 -7.70 17.62 10.48
CA THR A 13 -7.55 16.19 10.78
C THR A 13 -8.69 15.34 10.21
N GLY A 14 -9.91 15.87 10.15
CA GLY A 14 -11.05 15.22 9.51
C GLY A 14 -10.89 15.13 7.99
N TYR A 15 -10.32 16.14 7.35
CA TYR A 15 -10.00 16.13 5.92
C TYR A 15 -8.88 15.14 5.59
N ASP A 16 -7.82 15.11 6.40
CA ASP A 16 -6.75 14.12 6.28
C ASP A 16 -7.28 12.69 6.48
N ALA A 17 -8.18 12.49 7.44
CA ALA A 17 -8.81 11.19 7.68
C ALA A 17 -9.73 10.78 6.52
N PHE A 18 -10.51 11.70 5.96
CA PHE A 18 -11.38 11.44 4.82
C PHE A 18 -10.58 11.11 3.55
N LEU A 19 -9.51 11.86 3.28
CA LEU A 19 -8.58 11.58 2.17
C LEU A 19 -7.86 10.26 2.34
N THR A 20 -7.37 9.96 3.55
CA THR A 20 -6.73 8.68 3.86
C THR A 20 -7.71 7.53 3.66
N SER A 21 -8.96 7.69 4.10
CA SER A 21 -10.02 6.70 3.89
C SER A 21 -10.29 6.47 2.40
N GLN A 22 -10.44 7.54 1.60
CA GLN A 22 -10.63 7.41 0.15
C GLN A 22 -9.45 6.70 -0.54
N LEU A 23 -8.21 7.04 -0.21
CA LEU A 23 -7.03 6.39 -0.79
C LEU A 23 -6.91 4.92 -0.38
N THR A 24 -7.34 4.58 0.84
CA THR A 24 -7.36 3.19 1.32
C THR A 24 -8.46 2.38 0.61
N VAL A 25 -9.61 3.00 0.34
CA VAL A 25 -10.71 2.38 -0.41
C VAL A 25 -10.34 2.21 -1.89
N GLU A 26 -9.72 3.18 -2.55
CA GLU A 26 -9.32 3.04 -3.96
C GLU A 26 -8.23 1.99 -4.18
N GLN A 27 -7.25 1.85 -3.27
CA GLN A 27 -6.28 0.75 -3.36
C GLN A 27 -6.94 -0.62 -3.21
N PHE A 28 -7.90 -0.74 -2.30
CA PHE A 28 -8.65 -1.97 -2.12
C PHE A 28 -9.59 -2.26 -3.30
N GLU A 29 -10.24 -1.22 -3.83
CA GLU A 29 -11.16 -1.30 -4.95
C GLU A 29 -10.45 -1.58 -6.27
N SER A 30 -9.29 -0.96 -6.53
CA SER A 30 -8.44 -1.27 -7.69
C SER A 30 -7.91 -2.69 -7.66
N ALA A 31 -7.65 -3.25 -6.48
CA ALA A 31 -7.27 -4.65 -6.35
C ALA A 31 -8.44 -5.64 -6.39
N THR A 32 -9.68 -5.17 -6.21
CA THR A 32 -10.87 -6.03 -6.06
C THR A 32 -11.87 -5.90 -7.22
N LYS A 33 -11.86 -4.81 -7.99
CA LYS A 33 -12.78 -4.58 -9.12
C LYS A 33 -12.32 -5.33 -10.37
N GLY A 34 -12.73 -6.59 -10.46
CA GLY A 34 -12.93 -7.28 -11.74
C GLY A 34 -11.69 -7.54 -12.60
N GLY A 35 -10.49 -7.28 -12.06
CA GLY A 35 -9.22 -7.63 -12.69
C GLY A 35 -9.08 -9.13 -12.89
N LEU A 36 -8.30 -9.52 -13.88
CA LEU A 36 -8.12 -10.91 -14.22
C LEU A 36 -7.27 -11.58 -13.13
N VAL A 37 -7.88 -12.50 -12.36
CA VAL A 37 -7.19 -13.18 -11.26
C VAL A 37 -6.56 -14.47 -11.74
N GLY A 38 -5.26 -14.58 -11.51
CA GLY A 38 -4.41 -15.74 -11.73
C GLY A 38 -4.33 -16.67 -10.52
N PHE A 39 -4.02 -17.95 -10.77
CA PHE A 39 -3.81 -18.94 -9.72
C PHE A 39 -2.57 -19.79 -9.99
N HIS A 40 -1.94 -20.26 -8.91
CA HIS A 40 -0.88 -21.26 -9.04
C HIS A 40 -1.38 -22.51 -9.75
N GLY A 41 -0.55 -23.04 -10.64
CA GLY A 41 -0.81 -24.27 -11.36
C GLY A 41 -0.80 -25.50 -10.46
N GLY A 42 -1.96 -25.85 -9.93
CA GLY A 42 -2.18 -27.06 -9.13
C GLY A 42 -3.66 -27.31 -8.88
N ASP A 43 -4.05 -28.57 -8.81
CA ASP A 43 -5.46 -28.99 -8.64
C ASP A 43 -6.07 -28.46 -7.32
N PHE A 44 -5.23 -28.27 -6.30
CA PHE A 44 -5.65 -27.82 -4.97
C PHE A 44 -6.26 -26.41 -4.98
N MET A 45 -5.61 -25.45 -5.65
CA MET A 45 -6.08 -24.06 -5.69
C MET A 45 -7.26 -23.88 -6.64
N LYS A 46 -7.38 -24.73 -7.67
CA LYS A 46 -8.54 -24.75 -8.56
C LYS A 46 -9.82 -25.15 -7.83
N GLY A 47 -9.75 -26.09 -6.88
CA GLY A 47 -10.93 -26.55 -6.12
C GLY A 47 -11.38 -25.61 -5.01
N VAL A 48 -10.44 -25.01 -4.27
CA VAL A 48 -10.75 -24.16 -3.09
C VAL A 48 -11.08 -22.73 -3.50
N THR A 49 -10.36 -22.18 -4.49
CA THR A 49 -10.49 -20.77 -4.85
C THR A 49 -11.70 -20.51 -5.75
N VAL A 50 -11.97 -21.38 -6.73
CA VAL A 50 -13.08 -21.21 -7.69
C VAL A 50 -14.45 -21.36 -7.00
N ASN A 51 -14.54 -22.18 -5.95
CA ASN A 51 -15.82 -22.43 -5.28
C ASN A 51 -16.19 -21.42 -4.18
N ASN A 52 -15.19 -20.81 -3.51
CA ASN A 52 -15.44 -19.94 -2.36
C ASN A 52 -15.37 -18.44 -2.69
N MET A 53 -14.69 -18.07 -3.78
CA MET A 53 -14.53 -16.69 -4.19
C MET A 53 -15.28 -16.53 -5.50
N HIS A 54 -16.39 -15.79 -5.48
CA HIS A 54 -17.27 -15.50 -6.62
C HIS A 54 -16.57 -14.65 -7.70
N PHE A 55 -15.41 -15.09 -8.21
CA PHE A 55 -14.69 -14.43 -9.29
C PHE A 55 -15.32 -14.86 -10.62
N GLU A 56 -16.05 -13.94 -11.25
CA GLU A 56 -16.69 -14.16 -12.56
C GLU A 56 -15.66 -14.25 -13.70
N ASN A 57 -14.49 -13.61 -13.55
CA ASN A 57 -13.45 -13.52 -14.59
C ASN A 57 -12.14 -14.16 -14.11
N TRP A 58 -11.98 -15.46 -14.33
CA TRP A 58 -10.72 -16.17 -14.09
C TRP A 58 -10.16 -16.73 -15.40
N LYS A 59 -8.90 -16.44 -15.71
CA LYS A 59 -8.23 -17.07 -16.85
C LYS A 59 -7.71 -18.43 -16.40
N HIS A 60 -8.06 -19.48 -17.13
CA HIS A 60 -7.63 -20.86 -16.92
C HIS A 60 -6.12 -21.11 -17.09
N SER A 61 -5.26 -20.08 -17.04
CA SER A 61 -3.82 -20.28 -17.24
C SER A 61 -3.14 -20.58 -15.91
N PRO A 62 -2.77 -21.85 -15.64
CA PRO A 62 -1.98 -22.17 -14.46
C PRO A 62 -0.59 -21.53 -14.57
N TYR A 63 -0.21 -20.74 -13.56
CA TYR A 63 1.14 -20.22 -13.43
C TYR A 63 1.97 -21.15 -12.54
N TYR A 64 3.06 -21.72 -13.06
CA TYR A 64 3.82 -22.76 -12.34
C TYR A 64 5.12 -22.24 -11.75
N SER A 65 5.64 -21.12 -12.26
CA SER A 65 6.91 -20.55 -11.82
C SER A 65 6.77 -19.10 -11.33
N TYR A 66 7.72 -18.66 -10.50
CA TYR A 66 7.79 -17.26 -10.09
C TYR A 66 8.10 -16.30 -11.26
N GLN A 67 8.67 -16.79 -12.36
CA GLN A 67 8.86 -16.00 -13.57
C GLN A 67 7.52 -15.80 -14.28
N ASP A 68 6.67 -16.83 -14.29
CA ASP A 68 5.31 -16.74 -14.81
C ASP A 68 4.50 -15.72 -13.99
N TYR A 69 4.72 -15.68 -12.67
CA TYR A 69 4.06 -14.71 -11.79
C TYR A 69 4.45 -13.28 -12.15
N ALA A 70 5.75 -13.03 -12.29
CA ALA A 70 6.26 -11.71 -12.66
C ALA A 70 5.79 -11.29 -14.06
N HIS A 71 5.77 -12.21 -15.02
CA HIS A 71 5.26 -11.93 -16.37
C HIS A 71 3.76 -11.64 -16.35
N ALA A 72 2.98 -12.45 -15.63
CA ALA A 72 1.54 -12.29 -15.53
C ALA A 72 1.14 -10.97 -14.85
N LEU A 73 1.90 -10.55 -13.82
CA LEU A 73 1.66 -9.30 -13.06
C LEU A 73 2.34 -8.06 -13.66
N SER A 74 2.99 -8.18 -14.82
CA SER A 74 3.61 -7.03 -15.50
C SER A 74 2.56 -6.13 -16.15
N GLU A 75 2.92 -4.91 -16.55
CA GLU A 75 1.97 -3.96 -17.19
C GLU A 75 1.31 -4.51 -18.46
N ASP A 76 2.05 -5.31 -19.24
CA ASP A 76 1.56 -6.02 -20.43
C ASP A 76 1.10 -7.46 -20.11
N GLY A 77 0.96 -7.75 -18.83
CA GLY A 77 0.68 -9.07 -18.29
C GLY A 77 -0.77 -9.52 -18.46
N ASP A 78 -0.97 -10.79 -18.14
CA ASP A 78 -2.25 -11.50 -18.27
C ASP A 78 -3.05 -11.54 -16.96
N ALA A 79 -2.58 -10.96 -15.86
CA ALA A 79 -3.28 -10.97 -14.57
C ALA A 79 -2.99 -9.73 -13.74
N ASP A 80 -4.03 -9.18 -13.12
CA ASP A 80 -3.90 -8.04 -12.20
C ASP A 80 -3.53 -8.50 -10.77
N ALA A 81 -3.85 -9.74 -10.43
CA ALA A 81 -3.57 -10.34 -9.14
C ALA A 81 -3.36 -11.85 -9.26
N ILE A 82 -2.52 -12.41 -8.38
CA ILE A 82 -2.34 -13.86 -8.25
C ILE A 82 -2.71 -14.27 -6.83
N VAL A 83 -3.52 -15.32 -6.73
CA VAL A 83 -3.87 -15.93 -5.45
C VAL A 83 -3.13 -17.25 -5.30
N ASP A 84 -2.40 -17.37 -4.19
CA ASP A 84 -1.65 -18.56 -3.82
C ASP A 84 -1.50 -18.65 -2.29
N GLU A 85 -0.96 -19.76 -1.79
CA GLU A 85 -0.64 -19.94 -0.37
C GLU A 85 0.41 -18.91 0.08
N ILE A 86 0.21 -18.32 1.26
CA ILE A 86 1.05 -17.25 1.81
C ILE A 86 2.56 -17.53 1.77
N PRO A 87 3.09 -18.72 2.09
CA PRO A 87 4.52 -18.96 1.98
C PRO A 87 5.06 -18.87 0.54
N TYR A 88 4.28 -19.26 -0.48
CA TYR A 88 4.69 -19.10 -1.88
C TYR A 88 4.72 -17.63 -2.29
N ILE A 89 3.72 -16.85 -1.87
CA ILE A 89 3.71 -15.39 -2.09
C ILE A 89 4.90 -14.72 -1.38
N LYS A 90 5.18 -15.07 -0.13
CA LYS A 90 6.35 -14.55 0.60
C LYS A 90 7.68 -14.86 -0.11
N MET A 91 7.80 -16.05 -0.70
CA MET A 91 8.99 -16.44 -1.47
C MET A 91 9.08 -15.72 -2.82
N PHE A 92 7.95 -15.46 -3.48
CA PHE A 92 7.90 -14.63 -4.69
C PHE A 92 8.35 -13.19 -4.39
N LEU A 93 7.76 -12.57 -3.37
CA LEU A 93 8.08 -11.20 -2.95
C LEU A 93 9.53 -11.05 -2.47
N SER A 94 10.12 -12.10 -1.89
CA SER A 94 11.55 -12.08 -1.53
C SER A 94 12.49 -12.17 -2.74
N ARG A 95 12.00 -12.65 -3.89
CA ARG A 95 12.78 -12.71 -5.15
C ARG A 95 12.55 -11.49 -6.04
N TYR A 96 11.33 -10.96 -6.08
CA TYR A 96 10.92 -9.83 -6.90
C TYR A 96 10.51 -8.65 -6.00
N SER A 97 11.46 -8.14 -5.23
CA SER A 97 11.22 -7.06 -4.28
C SER A 97 11.04 -5.71 -4.98
N GLY A 98 10.02 -4.95 -4.61
CA GLY A 98 9.86 -3.54 -4.99
C GLY A 98 8.68 -3.27 -5.93
N ASP A 99 8.39 -4.18 -6.86
CA ASP A 99 7.35 -3.99 -7.88
C ASP A 99 6.02 -4.69 -7.53
N TYR A 100 6.05 -5.61 -6.56
CA TYR A 100 4.90 -6.42 -6.18
C TYR A 100 4.66 -6.36 -4.67
N GLY A 101 3.40 -6.53 -4.25
CA GLY A 101 3.00 -6.51 -2.86
C GLY A 101 1.90 -7.51 -2.55
N LEU A 102 1.86 -7.98 -1.30
CA LEU A 102 0.73 -8.75 -0.79
C LEU A 102 -0.43 -7.79 -0.50
N VAL A 103 -1.51 -7.90 -1.28
CA VAL A 103 -2.67 -7.02 -1.12
C VAL A 103 -3.62 -7.50 -0.01
N SER A 104 -3.85 -8.81 0.07
CA SER A 104 -4.74 -9.41 1.05
C SER A 104 -4.36 -10.83 1.38
N SER A 105 -4.69 -11.26 2.59
CA SER A 105 -4.49 -12.63 3.08
C SER A 105 -5.71 -13.02 3.88
N GLN A 106 -6.37 -14.11 3.50
CA GLN A 106 -7.42 -14.71 4.32
C GLN A 106 -6.83 -15.87 5.12
N PRO A 107 -7.09 -15.95 6.44
CA PRO A 107 -6.73 -17.12 7.22
C PRO A 107 -7.62 -18.29 6.78
N ILE A 108 -7.08 -19.12 5.89
CA ILE A 108 -7.69 -20.39 5.55
C ILE A 108 -7.27 -21.44 6.58
N THR A 109 -8.14 -22.41 6.86
CA THR A 109 -7.83 -23.56 7.73
C THR A 109 -6.94 -24.60 7.04
N SER A 110 -6.54 -24.34 5.79
CA SER A 110 -5.56 -25.12 5.04
C SER A 110 -4.15 -24.88 5.59
N GLY A 111 -3.32 -25.92 5.55
CA GLY A 111 -1.92 -25.82 5.95
C GLY A 111 -1.10 -27.03 5.51
N PHE A 112 0.21 -26.88 5.56
CA PHE A 112 1.16 -27.94 5.23
C PHE A 112 1.24 -28.97 6.35
N ALA A 113 1.32 -30.25 5.97
CA ALA A 113 1.40 -31.38 6.90
C ALA A 113 2.41 -32.42 6.41
N PHE A 114 2.97 -33.16 7.37
CA PHE A 114 3.76 -34.37 7.09
C PHE A 114 2.82 -35.58 7.08
N ILE A 115 3.03 -36.49 6.13
CA ILE A 115 2.19 -37.67 5.94
C ILE A 115 3.01 -38.91 6.30
N PHE A 116 2.42 -39.78 7.12
CA PHE A 116 3.02 -41.03 7.55
C PHE A 116 2.07 -42.20 7.30
N GLN A 117 2.63 -43.41 7.18
CA GLN A 117 1.82 -44.62 7.14
C GLN A 117 1.07 -44.82 8.47
N LYS A 118 -0.13 -45.39 8.39
CA LYS A 118 -0.96 -45.67 9.56
C LYS A 118 -0.21 -46.58 10.53
N GLY A 119 -0.15 -46.18 11.81
CA GLY A 119 0.56 -46.92 12.86
C GLY A 119 2.06 -46.60 12.95
N SER A 120 2.58 -45.66 12.15
CA SER A 120 3.97 -45.23 12.27
C SER A 120 4.22 -44.56 13.63
N PRO A 121 5.24 -44.99 14.40
CA PRO A 121 5.60 -44.35 15.67
C PRO A 121 6.11 -42.91 15.47
N LEU A 122 6.56 -42.56 14.26
CA LEU A 122 7.09 -41.24 13.92
C LEU A 122 6.03 -40.13 14.01
N VAL A 123 4.74 -40.46 13.92
CA VAL A 123 3.66 -39.47 13.96
C VAL A 123 3.71 -38.68 15.26
N GLU A 124 3.91 -39.36 16.39
CA GLU A 124 3.93 -38.72 17.70
C GLU A 124 5.18 -37.85 17.87
N ASP A 125 6.35 -38.41 17.54
CA ASP A 125 7.64 -37.72 17.66
C ASP A 125 7.69 -36.46 16.79
N VAL A 126 7.27 -36.56 15.53
CA VAL A 126 7.27 -35.43 14.59
C VAL A 126 6.23 -34.38 15.00
N SER A 127 5.03 -34.78 15.41
CA SER A 127 4.00 -33.83 15.86
C SER A 127 4.44 -33.06 17.11
N ARG A 128 5.11 -33.75 18.04
CA ARG A 128 5.69 -33.14 19.25
C ARG A 128 6.78 -32.15 18.90
N GLU A 129 7.67 -32.49 17.99
CA GLU A 129 8.76 -31.59 17.58
C GLU A 129 8.23 -30.38 16.79
N ILE A 130 7.22 -30.55 15.93
CA ILE A 130 6.53 -29.42 15.28
C ILE A 130 5.91 -28.48 16.30
N ALA A 131 5.25 -29.02 17.33
CA ALA A 131 4.67 -28.20 18.40
C ALA A 131 5.76 -27.43 19.17
N ARG A 132 6.89 -28.07 19.45
CA ARG A 132 8.05 -27.44 20.09
C ARG A 132 8.60 -26.28 19.26
N ILE A 133 8.89 -26.52 17.98
CA ILE A 133 9.46 -25.53 17.05
C ILE A 133 8.51 -24.33 16.84
N ARG A 134 7.19 -24.54 16.95
CA ARG A 134 6.19 -23.46 16.92
C ARG A 134 6.20 -22.59 18.18
N LEU A 135 6.48 -23.18 19.34
CA LEU A 135 6.42 -22.50 20.64
C LEU A 135 7.73 -21.82 21.03
N ASP A 136 8.86 -22.40 20.66
CA ASP A 136 10.19 -21.92 21.07
C ASP A 136 10.78 -20.82 20.16
N GLY A 137 10.05 -20.41 19.13
CA GLY A 137 10.45 -19.38 18.18
C GLY A 137 11.40 -19.87 17.07
N THR A 138 11.79 -21.15 17.07
CA THR A 138 12.63 -21.75 16.03
C THR A 138 11.98 -21.63 14.65
N LEU A 139 10.65 -21.76 14.56
CA LEU A 139 9.92 -21.59 13.31
C LEU A 139 10.12 -20.19 12.71
N GLY A 140 10.07 -19.14 13.54
CA GLY A 140 10.29 -17.77 13.11
C GLY A 140 11.74 -17.52 12.69
N SER A 141 12.70 -18.11 13.40
CA SER A 141 14.12 -18.06 13.00
C SER A 141 14.35 -18.75 11.65
N LEU A 142 13.69 -19.89 11.41
CA LEU A 142 13.74 -20.60 10.15
C LEU A 142 13.09 -19.77 9.03
N GLU A 143 11.93 -19.19 9.29
CA GLU A 143 11.22 -18.31 8.38
C GLU A 143 12.11 -17.14 7.92
N ASN A 144 12.72 -16.44 8.88
CA ASN A 144 13.67 -15.37 8.59
C ASN A 144 14.85 -15.89 7.79
N LYS A 145 15.49 -17.01 8.19
CA LYS A 145 16.63 -17.56 7.45
C LYS A 145 16.32 -17.86 5.99
N TRP A 146 15.11 -18.34 5.67
CA TRP A 146 14.71 -18.67 4.31
C TRP A 146 14.28 -17.45 3.47
N TYR A 147 13.68 -16.43 4.08
CA TYR A 147 13.21 -15.24 3.36
C TYR A 147 14.20 -14.07 3.37
N GLU A 148 14.94 -13.89 4.46
CA GLU A 148 15.90 -12.79 4.68
C GLU A 148 17.16 -12.94 3.82
N ASN A 149 17.60 -14.17 3.53
CA ASN A 149 18.80 -14.43 2.71
C ASN A 149 18.64 -14.04 1.22
N ARG A 150 17.47 -13.55 0.80
CA ARG A 150 17.24 -12.93 -0.52
C ARG A 150 16.63 -11.53 -0.44
N MET A 151 16.42 -11.02 0.76
CA MET A 151 15.86 -9.70 1.00
C MET A 151 16.98 -8.70 1.23
N SER A 152 17.26 -7.88 0.23
CA SER A 152 17.35 -6.45 0.47
C SER A 152 15.92 -5.88 0.56
N LEU A 153 15.09 -6.42 1.46
CA LEU A 153 13.85 -5.74 1.76
C LEU A 153 14.23 -4.55 2.63
N PRO A 154 13.82 -3.33 2.29
CA PRO A 154 13.84 -2.28 3.28
C PRO A 154 12.93 -2.77 4.42
N SER A 155 13.49 -2.74 5.62
CA SER A 155 12.87 -3.13 6.89
C SER A 155 11.37 -2.78 6.93
N ARG A 156 10.58 -3.63 7.62
CA ARG A 156 9.16 -3.44 8.01
C ARG A 156 8.86 -2.17 8.84
N ASN A 157 9.72 -1.15 8.76
CA ASN A 157 9.48 0.24 9.13
C ASN A 157 9.46 1.20 7.94
N SER A 158 9.47 0.66 6.72
CA SER A 158 9.27 1.43 5.51
C SER A 158 8.04 0.89 4.80
N THR A 159 6.89 1.12 5.42
CA THR A 159 5.88 1.85 4.65
C THR A 159 6.63 3.09 4.17
N ILE A 160 7.31 3.02 3.02
CA ILE A 160 7.44 4.19 2.18
C ILE A 160 5.96 4.39 1.86
N PRO A 161 5.27 5.32 2.54
CA PRO A 161 3.94 5.67 2.05
C PRO A 161 4.25 6.03 0.60
N HIS A 162 3.55 5.47 -0.39
CA HIS A 162 3.63 5.96 -1.76
C HIS A 162 3.68 7.48 -1.63
N ALA A 163 4.88 8.05 -1.80
CA ALA A 163 5.14 9.37 -1.27
C ALA A 163 4.22 10.22 -2.10
N VAL A 164 3.17 10.76 -1.47
CA VAL A 164 2.03 11.30 -2.21
C VAL A 164 2.61 12.32 -3.16
N THR A 165 2.76 11.90 -4.41
CA THR A 165 3.71 12.55 -5.30
C THR A 165 3.15 13.94 -5.49
N LEU A 166 4.00 14.95 -5.32
CA LEU A 166 3.59 16.36 -5.34
C LEU A 166 2.83 16.75 -6.62
N ASP A 167 2.89 15.92 -7.66
CA ASP A 167 2.02 15.98 -8.84
C ASP A 167 0.51 16.00 -8.51
N LYS A 168 0.03 15.21 -7.54
CA LYS A 168 -1.38 15.21 -7.16
C LYS A 168 -1.80 16.47 -6.37
N PHE A 169 -0.85 17.19 -5.79
CA PHE A 169 -1.09 18.42 -5.01
C PHE A 169 -0.72 19.72 -5.74
N GLY A 170 -0.28 19.63 -7.00
CA GLY A 170 0.11 20.81 -7.79
C GLY A 170 -0.97 21.90 -7.84
N GLY A 171 -2.25 21.51 -7.92
CA GLY A 171 -3.37 22.45 -7.92
C GLY A 171 -3.44 23.33 -6.66
N LEU A 172 -3.11 22.77 -5.49
CA LEU A 172 -3.13 23.52 -4.22
C LEU A 172 -2.00 24.56 -4.18
N PHE A 173 -0.83 24.23 -4.73
CA PHE A 173 0.30 25.15 -4.83
C PHE A 173 -0.03 26.35 -5.73
N ILE A 174 -0.72 26.12 -6.86
CA ILE A 174 -1.15 27.19 -7.77
C ILE A 174 -2.15 28.13 -7.08
N ILE A 175 -3.14 27.60 -6.38
CA ILE A 175 -4.15 28.42 -5.68
C ILE A 175 -3.50 29.29 -4.58
N SER A 176 -2.58 28.71 -3.81
CA SER A 176 -1.81 29.43 -2.79
C SER A 176 -0.96 30.56 -3.39
N ALA A 177 -0.26 30.29 -4.49
CA ALA A 177 0.57 31.28 -5.18
C ALA A 177 -0.26 32.45 -5.74
N VAL A 178 -1.41 32.17 -6.35
CA VAL A 178 -2.33 33.20 -6.90
C VAL A 178 -2.89 34.06 -5.77
N THR A 179 -3.31 33.46 -4.66
CA THR A 179 -3.87 34.20 -3.52
C THR A 179 -2.82 35.11 -2.87
N SER A 180 -1.59 34.60 -2.72
CA SER A 180 -0.47 35.37 -2.19
C SER A 180 -0.09 36.57 -3.07
N THR A 181 0.01 36.35 -4.39
CA THR A 181 0.36 37.41 -5.36
C THR A 181 -0.70 38.50 -5.43
N LEU A 182 -2.00 38.15 -5.42
CA LEU A 182 -3.08 39.15 -5.36
C LEU A 182 -3.00 39.98 -4.08
N THR A 183 -2.81 39.34 -2.93
CA THR A 183 -2.76 40.03 -1.64
C THR A 183 -1.56 40.97 -1.58
N PHE A 184 -0.40 40.53 -2.07
CA PHE A 184 0.80 41.36 -2.16
C PHE A 184 0.61 42.56 -3.10
N MET A 185 -0.02 42.38 -4.26
CA MET A 185 -0.30 43.47 -5.21
C MET A 185 -1.24 44.51 -4.62
N VAL A 186 -2.31 44.09 -3.94
CA VAL A 186 -3.22 45.01 -3.26
C VAL A 186 -2.47 45.79 -2.17
N SER A 187 -1.68 45.10 -1.34
CA SER A 187 -0.88 45.74 -0.28
C SER A 187 0.12 46.75 -0.84
N LEU A 188 0.80 46.41 -1.93
CA LEU A 188 1.76 47.28 -2.59
C LEU A 188 1.07 48.51 -3.18
N SER A 189 -0.08 48.34 -3.86
CA SER A 189 -0.85 49.46 -4.40
C SER A 189 -1.31 50.44 -3.31
N TYR A 190 -1.72 49.91 -2.15
CA TYR A 190 -2.09 50.72 -0.98
C TYR A 190 -0.88 51.47 -0.40
N LEU A 191 0.29 50.82 -0.35
CA LEU A 191 1.53 51.44 0.13
C LEU A 191 2.00 52.58 -0.79
N ILE A 192 1.96 52.38 -2.11
CA ILE A 192 2.30 53.45 -3.07
C ILE A 192 1.28 54.59 -2.97
N GLY A 193 -0.02 54.29 -2.91
CA GLY A 193 -1.06 55.32 -2.81
C GLY A 193 -0.91 56.18 -1.56
N THR A 194 -0.65 55.56 -0.40
CA THR A 194 -0.42 56.29 0.86
C THR A 194 0.87 57.10 0.84
N ARG A 195 1.97 56.56 0.30
CA ARG A 195 3.24 57.29 0.14
C ARG A 195 3.11 58.46 -0.83
N PHE A 196 2.40 58.29 -1.94
CA PHE A 196 2.15 59.35 -2.90
C PHE A 196 1.27 60.46 -2.30
N HIS A 197 0.24 60.10 -1.53
CA HIS A 197 -0.57 61.07 -0.80
C HIS A 197 0.24 61.86 0.23
N GLN A 198 1.13 61.20 0.99
CA GLN A 198 2.04 61.87 1.92
C GLN A 198 3.03 62.80 1.21
N PHE A 199 3.58 62.40 0.05
CA PHE A 199 4.45 63.27 -0.74
C PHE A 199 3.73 64.51 -1.27
N GLN A 200 2.48 64.37 -1.73
CA GLN A 200 1.65 65.51 -2.16
C GLN A 200 1.37 66.47 -0.99
N GLN A 201 1.09 65.95 0.20
CA GLN A 201 0.89 66.78 1.39
C GLN A 201 2.17 67.53 1.81
N MET A 202 3.36 66.91 1.72
CA MET A 202 4.63 67.59 2.00
C MET A 202 4.98 68.67 0.96
N LEU A 203 4.73 68.43 -0.33
CA LEU A 203 4.96 69.42 -1.38
C LEU A 203 4.03 70.63 -1.25
N ALA A 204 2.80 70.42 -0.76
CA ALA A 204 1.84 71.50 -0.50
C ALA A 204 2.22 72.37 0.72
N GLN A 205 3.06 71.90 1.65
CA GLN A 205 3.55 72.67 2.81
C GLN A 205 4.74 73.59 2.46
N PHE A 206 5.39 73.38 1.31
CA PHE A 206 6.53 74.18 0.83
C PHE A 206 6.13 75.25 -0.20
N ARG A 207 4.83 75.41 -0.48
CA ARG A 207 4.28 76.45 -1.35
C ARG A 207 3.51 77.47 -0.52
#